data_AF-A0A525J6W3-F1
#
_entry.id   AF-A0A525J6W3-F1
#
_cell.length_a   1.000
_cell.length_b   1.000
_cell.length_c   1.000
_cell.angle_alpha   90.00
_cell.angle_beta   90.00
_cell.angle_gamma   90.00
#
_symmetry.space_group_name_H-M   'P 1'
#
loop_
_entity.id
_entity.type
_entity.pdbx_description
1 polymer ?
#
loop_
_entity_poly.entity_id
_entity_poly.type
_entity_poly.pdbx_seq_one_letter_code
_entity_poly.pdbx_strand_id
1 'polypeptide(L)'
;MDANALDAVEEIAEQTSIRVNERHHRGKFGWAISPNIERAAAHCEKRKAPPPDRPPAARPAAPRQKSPRAQLAPVPIRSMAELLAALRARRDELHLTHETIDAIAGWPAGYAGKLLAPEPIKNLGWSSLGLALNTFGIALVVVEDEEQKRRVEKRWTPRERPQRPPASAKSPNSGLSASAPQPASPPLLTVVAAKRRGSKYG
;
A
#
# COMPACT_ATOMS: atom_id res chain seq x y z
N MET A 1 -47.63 -20.97 4.07
CA MET A 1 -47.36 -19.53 4.32
C MET A 1 -47.51 -19.41 5.81
N ASP A 2 -46.43 -19.72 6.52
CA ASP A 2 -46.52 -20.25 7.88
C ASP A 2 -46.36 -19.11 8.89
N ALA A 3 -47.28 -19.03 9.84
CA ALA A 3 -47.46 -17.91 10.77
C ALA A 3 -46.33 -17.74 11.81
N ASN A 4 -45.31 -18.60 11.81
CA ASN A 4 -44.22 -18.59 12.80
C ASN A 4 -43.00 -17.76 12.39
N ALA A 5 -43.00 -17.08 11.25
CA ALA A 5 -41.85 -16.31 10.77
C ALA A 5 -41.82 -14.85 11.28
N LEU A 6 -42.88 -14.36 11.94
CA LEU A 6 -42.98 -12.96 12.34
C LEU A 6 -42.49 -12.67 13.77
N ASP A 7 -42.45 -13.66 14.67
CA ASP A 7 -41.94 -13.46 16.04
C ASP A 7 -40.41 -13.35 16.14
N ALA A 8 -39.67 -13.81 15.11
CA ALA A 8 -38.20 -13.81 15.14
C ALA A 8 -37.56 -12.44 14.82
N VAL A 9 -38.34 -11.46 14.34
CA VAL A 9 -37.81 -10.14 13.95
C VAL A 9 -37.87 -9.15 15.12
N GLU A 10 -38.75 -9.38 16.09
CA GLU A 10 -38.94 -8.47 17.24
C GLU A 10 -37.85 -8.66 18.32
N GLU A 11 -37.26 -9.86 18.43
CA GLU A 11 -36.18 -10.15 19.39
C GLU A 11 -34.83 -9.50 19.01
N ILE A 12 -34.61 -9.15 17.74
CA ILE A 12 -33.36 -8.51 17.28
C ILE A 12 -33.33 -7.00 17.64
N ALA A 13 -34.49 -6.40 17.94
CA ALA A 13 -34.56 -4.97 18.26
C ALA A 13 -34.07 -4.63 19.68
N GLU A 14 -34.09 -5.58 20.63
CA GLU A 14 -33.79 -5.28 22.04
C GLU A 14 -32.29 -5.36 22.41
N GLN A 15 -31.43 -5.91 21.55
CA GLN A 15 -30.01 -6.11 21.85
C GLN A 15 -29.07 -4.96 21.44
N THR A 16 -29.59 -3.83 20.95
CA THR A 16 -28.76 -2.69 20.49
C THR A 16 -28.66 -1.53 21.48
N SER A 17 -28.83 -1.78 22.79
CA SER A 17 -28.50 -0.79 23.82
C SER A 17 -27.00 -0.80 24.16
N ILE A 18 -26.17 -0.36 23.22
CA ILE A 18 -24.76 -0.05 23.49
C ILE A 18 -24.74 1.17 24.43
N ARG A 19 -24.49 0.93 25.72
CA ARG A 19 -24.13 1.98 26.69
C ARG A 19 -22.82 2.63 26.26
N VAL A 20 -22.92 3.80 25.64
CA VAL A 20 -21.80 4.71 25.45
C VAL A 20 -21.38 5.20 26.84
N ASN A 21 -20.29 4.64 27.36
CA ASN A 21 -19.68 5.10 28.60
C ASN A 21 -19.15 6.52 28.37
N GLU A 22 -19.81 7.52 28.95
CA GLU A 22 -19.34 8.91 28.96
C GLU A 22 -17.96 8.97 29.63
N ARG A 23 -16.91 9.13 28.81
CA ARG A 23 -15.59 9.49 29.31
C ARG A 23 -15.66 10.91 29.85
N HIS A 24 -15.72 11.02 31.18
CA HIS A 24 -15.42 12.23 31.91
C HIS A 24 -14.03 12.75 31.51
N HIS A 25 -13.99 13.75 30.63
CA HIS A 25 -12.84 14.64 30.50
C HIS A 25 -12.87 15.63 31.66
N ARG A 26 -12.31 15.22 32.80
CA ARG A 26 -11.87 16.13 33.88
C ARG A 26 -10.40 15.90 34.17
N GLY A 27 -9.63 16.99 34.20
CA GLY A 27 -8.23 17.02 34.63
C GLY A 27 -7.30 17.48 33.52
N LYS A 28 -7.22 18.80 33.28
CA LYS A 28 -6.13 19.67 33.79
C LYS A 28 -4.73 19.11 33.53
N PHE A 29 -4.06 19.78 32.59
CA PHE A 29 -2.62 19.83 32.40
C PHE A 29 -1.86 19.76 33.74
N GLY A 30 -1.16 18.65 33.92
CA GLY A 30 -0.14 18.47 34.94
C GLY A 30 0.78 17.37 34.45
N TRP A 31 1.88 17.74 33.81
CA TRP A 31 2.99 16.83 33.53
C TRP A 31 3.67 16.48 34.85
N ALA A 32 2.99 15.70 35.68
CA ALA A 32 3.59 15.05 36.83
C ALA A 32 4.29 13.80 36.31
N ILE A 33 5.60 13.92 36.13
CA ILE A 33 6.51 12.80 35.91
C ILE A 33 6.24 11.78 37.02
N SER A 34 5.81 10.58 36.66
CA SER A 34 5.54 9.52 37.65
C SER A 34 6.81 9.24 38.46
N PRO A 35 6.74 9.15 39.81
CA PRO A 35 7.91 9.03 40.71
C PRO A 35 8.71 7.73 40.56
N ASN A 36 8.33 6.84 39.63
CA ASN A 36 9.09 5.62 39.31
C ASN A 36 10.21 5.84 38.28
N ILE A 37 10.23 6.96 37.56
CA ILE A 37 11.34 7.28 36.64
C ILE A 37 12.57 7.74 37.42
N GLU A 38 12.40 8.38 38.58
CA GLU A 38 13.52 8.84 39.41
C GLU A 38 14.31 7.70 40.07
N ARG A 39 13.69 6.52 40.29
CA ARG A 39 14.38 5.37 40.90
C ARG A 39 15.16 4.49 39.92
N ALA A 40 14.95 4.60 38.61
CA ALA A 40 15.68 3.78 37.63
C ALA A 40 17.07 4.34 37.25
N ALA A 41 17.37 5.59 37.60
CA ALA A 41 18.63 6.25 37.23
C ALA A 41 19.83 5.86 38.13
N ALA A 42 19.62 5.10 39.21
CA ALA A 42 20.64 4.86 40.23
C ALA A 42 21.52 3.60 40.01
N HIS A 43 21.38 2.87 38.89
CA HIS A 43 22.14 1.62 38.66
C HIS A 43 22.98 1.59 37.38
N CYS A 44 23.25 2.74 36.75
CA CYS A 44 24.33 2.85 35.76
C CYS A 44 25.69 2.93 36.48
N GLU A 45 26.06 1.80 37.08
CA GLU A 45 27.39 1.50 37.56
C GLU A 45 28.40 1.74 36.42
N LYS A 46 29.39 2.60 36.67
CA LYS A 46 30.47 2.91 35.74
C LYS A 46 31.28 1.64 35.48
N ARG A 47 30.85 0.82 34.52
CA ARG A 47 31.70 -0.23 33.95
C ARG A 47 32.86 0.46 33.24
N LYS A 48 34.00 0.45 33.93
CA LYS A 48 35.33 0.78 33.45
C LYS A 48 35.52 0.11 32.09
N ALA A 49 35.67 0.91 31.03
CA ALA A 49 35.86 0.40 29.69
C ALA A 49 37.10 -0.52 29.64
N PRO A 50 37.00 -1.73 29.09
CA PRO A 50 38.18 -2.54 28.79
C PRO A 50 39.07 -1.81 27.77
N PRO A 51 40.39 -2.05 27.80
CA PRO A 51 41.34 -1.42 26.88
C PRO A 51 40.95 -1.64 25.41
N PRO A 52 41.29 -0.73 24.48
CA PRO A 52 40.93 -0.89 23.07
C PRO A 52 41.62 -2.12 22.51
N ASP A 53 40.84 -3.19 22.37
CA ASP A 53 41.24 -4.40 21.67
C ASP A 53 41.74 -4.03 20.28
N ARG A 54 42.91 -4.56 19.92
CA ARG A 54 43.44 -4.55 18.55
C ARG A 54 42.31 -4.84 17.56
N PRO A 55 42.18 -4.08 16.44
CA PRO A 55 41.25 -4.48 15.40
C PRO A 55 41.59 -5.92 15.01
N PRO A 56 40.63 -6.88 15.09
CA PRO A 56 40.90 -8.24 14.70
C PRO A 56 41.39 -8.18 13.25
N ALA A 57 42.59 -8.69 13.00
CA ALA A 57 43.17 -8.81 11.67
C ALA A 57 42.08 -9.31 10.73
N ALA A 58 41.82 -8.54 9.67
CA ALA A 58 40.76 -8.78 8.71
C ALA A 58 40.79 -10.26 8.29
N ARG A 59 39.86 -11.05 8.84
CA ARG A 59 39.69 -12.43 8.40
C ARG A 59 39.40 -12.35 6.92
N PRO A 60 40.20 -13.00 6.04
CA PRO A 60 39.92 -12.99 4.61
C PRO A 60 38.50 -13.51 4.45
N ALA A 61 37.63 -12.66 3.90
CA ALA A 61 36.23 -12.97 3.69
C ALA A 61 36.17 -14.26 2.88
N ALA A 62 35.80 -15.36 3.55
CA ALA A 62 35.61 -16.64 2.88
C ALA A 62 34.69 -16.41 1.67
N PRO A 63 35.01 -16.98 0.49
CA PRO A 63 34.21 -16.77 -0.70
C PRO A 63 32.77 -17.18 -0.35
N ARG A 64 31.87 -16.19 -0.38
CA ARG A 64 30.44 -16.42 -0.16
C ARG A 64 30.00 -17.43 -1.20
N GLN A 65 29.88 -18.70 -0.79
CA GLN A 65 29.33 -19.75 -1.63
C GLN A 65 27.92 -19.30 -1.97
N LYS A 66 27.71 -18.93 -3.24
CA LYS A 66 26.39 -18.65 -3.78
C LYS A 66 25.66 -19.99 -3.75
N SER A 67 24.96 -20.27 -2.65
CA SER A 67 24.11 -21.46 -2.55
C SER A 67 23.25 -21.53 -3.81
N PRO A 68 23.15 -22.70 -4.46
CA PRO A 68 22.38 -22.85 -5.68
C PRO A 68 20.97 -22.34 -5.41
N ARG A 69 20.62 -21.24 -6.08
CA ARG A 69 19.36 -20.53 -5.90
C ARG A 69 18.27 -21.50 -6.31
N ALA A 70 17.60 -22.13 -5.36
CA ALA A 70 16.44 -22.99 -5.62
C ALA A 70 15.44 -22.15 -6.41
N GLN A 71 15.31 -22.43 -7.70
CA GLN A 71 14.40 -21.71 -8.57
C GLN A 71 13.00 -22.22 -8.24
N LEU A 72 12.13 -21.34 -7.74
CA LEU A 72 10.73 -21.71 -7.55
C LEU A 72 10.14 -22.06 -8.92
N ALA A 73 9.51 -23.22 -9.01
CA ALA A 73 8.70 -23.55 -10.18
C ALA A 73 7.57 -22.52 -10.31
N PRO A 74 7.23 -22.08 -11.52
CA PRO A 74 6.11 -21.16 -11.72
C PRO A 74 4.81 -21.85 -11.28
N VAL A 75 4.11 -21.26 -10.31
CA VAL A 75 2.80 -21.73 -9.86
C VAL A 75 1.72 -21.00 -10.67
N PRO A 76 0.85 -21.70 -11.41
CA PRO A 76 -0.26 -21.05 -12.11
C PRO A 76 -1.27 -20.54 -11.09
N ILE A 77 -1.62 -19.26 -11.17
CA ILE A 77 -2.55 -18.59 -10.25
C ILE A 77 -3.72 -18.06 -11.08
N ARG A 78 -4.91 -18.61 -10.83
CA ARG A 78 -6.16 -18.27 -11.52
C ARG A 78 -7.11 -17.44 -10.65
N SER A 79 -6.86 -17.38 -9.34
CA SER A 79 -7.72 -16.69 -8.38
C SER A 79 -6.93 -15.93 -7.31
N MET A 80 -7.58 -14.97 -6.65
CA MET A 80 -6.97 -14.22 -5.54
C MET A 80 -6.64 -15.14 -4.34
N ALA A 81 -7.44 -16.19 -4.12
CA ALA A 81 -7.20 -17.16 -3.06
C ALA A 81 -5.91 -17.97 -3.33
N GLU A 82 -5.69 -18.39 -4.57
CA GLU A 82 -4.44 -19.06 -4.98
C GLU A 82 -3.23 -18.13 -4.85
N LEU A 83 -3.38 -16.85 -5.17
CA LEU A 83 -2.31 -15.86 -4.96
C LEU A 83 -1.94 -15.75 -3.48
N LEU A 84 -2.92 -15.62 -2.59
CA LEU A 84 -2.67 -15.57 -1.15
C LEU A 84 -2.05 -16.87 -0.63
N ALA A 85 -2.49 -18.03 -1.13
CA ALA A 85 -1.89 -19.31 -0.79
C ALA A 85 -0.42 -19.39 -1.21
N ALA A 86 -0.08 -18.93 -2.43
CA ALA A 86 1.30 -18.86 -2.89
C ALA A 86 2.17 -17.91 -2.03
N LEU A 87 1.62 -16.77 -1.61
CA LEU A 87 2.32 -15.85 -0.70
C LEU A 87 2.53 -16.46 0.69
N ARG A 88 1.56 -17.22 1.23
CA ARG A 88 1.72 -17.95 2.50
C ARG A 88 2.80 -19.02 2.39
N ALA A 89 2.77 -19.83 1.34
CA ALA A 89 3.81 -20.83 1.08
C ALA A 89 5.19 -20.17 0.99
N ARG A 90 5.31 -19.04 0.29
CA ARG A 90 6.56 -18.29 0.20
C ARG A 90 7.04 -17.75 1.55
N ARG A 91 6.13 -17.22 2.37
CA ARG A 91 6.45 -16.79 3.73
C ARG A 91 7.02 -17.95 4.54
N ASP A 92 6.38 -19.11 4.45
CA ASP A 92 6.74 -20.30 5.21
C ASP A 92 8.10 -20.86 4.76
N GLU A 93 8.38 -20.86 3.45
CA GLU A 93 9.70 -21.18 2.88
C GLU A 93 10.82 -20.24 3.37
N LEU A 94 10.51 -18.95 3.49
CA LEU A 94 11.46 -17.93 3.96
C LEU A 94 11.54 -17.85 5.49
N HIS A 95 10.69 -18.59 6.20
CA HIS A 95 10.55 -18.57 7.67
C HIS A 95 10.38 -17.14 8.24
N LEU A 96 9.62 -16.27 7.55
CA LEU A 96 9.41 -14.89 7.97
C LEU A 96 8.22 -14.76 8.93
N THR A 97 8.39 -13.99 10.00
CA THR A 97 7.28 -13.60 10.89
C THR A 97 6.45 -12.49 10.26
N HIS A 98 5.16 -12.37 10.64
CA HIS A 98 4.29 -11.31 10.13
C HIS A 98 4.80 -9.91 10.48
N GLU A 99 5.38 -9.74 11.67
CA GLU A 99 5.97 -8.47 12.09
C GLU A 99 7.15 -8.06 11.21
N THR A 100 7.98 -9.02 10.81
CA THR A 100 9.11 -8.77 9.89
C THR A 100 8.60 -8.36 8.51
N ILE A 101 7.55 -9.01 8.02
CA ILE A 101 6.91 -8.67 6.74
C ILE A 101 6.34 -7.25 6.79
N ASP A 102 5.62 -6.90 7.86
CA ASP A 102 5.07 -5.54 8.03
C ASP A 102 6.19 -4.49 8.04
N ALA A 103 7.30 -4.75 8.76
CA ALA A 103 8.44 -3.84 8.82
C ALA A 103 9.12 -3.66 7.45
N ILE A 104 9.32 -4.74 6.68
CA ILE A 104 9.94 -4.67 5.34
C ILE A 104 9.01 -3.98 4.33
N ALA A 105 7.71 -4.31 4.38
CA ALA A 105 6.72 -3.75 3.46
C ALA A 105 6.35 -2.29 3.77
N GLY A 106 6.71 -1.79 4.97
CA GLY A 106 6.27 -0.50 5.48
C GLY A 106 4.78 -0.48 5.83
N TRP A 107 4.23 -1.62 6.24
CA TRP A 107 2.83 -1.73 6.65
C TRP A 107 2.65 -1.45 8.16
N PRO A 108 1.44 -1.04 8.58
CA PRO A 108 1.09 -0.99 9.99
C PRO A 108 1.22 -2.37 10.64
N ALA A 109 1.67 -2.42 11.90
CA ALA A 109 1.82 -3.67 12.63
C ALA A 109 0.52 -4.49 12.66
N GLY A 110 0.63 -5.79 12.36
CA GLY A 110 -0.48 -6.74 12.31
C GLY A 110 -1.30 -6.67 11.01
N TYR A 111 -0.87 -5.90 10.01
CA TYR A 111 -1.57 -5.85 8.73
C TYR A 111 -1.33 -7.13 7.92
N ALA A 112 -0.08 -7.62 7.85
CA ALA A 112 0.26 -8.90 7.23
C ALA A 112 -0.52 -10.06 7.86
N GLY A 113 -0.73 -10.03 9.19
CA GLY A 113 -1.55 -11.04 9.88
C GLY A 113 -3.00 -11.09 9.39
N LYS A 114 -3.61 -9.93 9.11
CA LYS A 114 -4.99 -9.86 8.58
C LYS A 114 -5.11 -10.27 7.12
N LEU A 115 -4.06 -10.04 6.32
CA LEU A 115 -4.00 -10.40 4.91
C LEU A 115 -3.69 -11.89 4.69
N LEU A 116 -2.73 -12.42 5.46
CA LEU A 116 -2.18 -13.77 5.29
C LEU A 116 -2.79 -14.80 6.26
N ALA A 117 -3.79 -14.42 7.06
CA ALA A 117 -4.61 -15.35 7.84
C ALA A 117 -5.26 -16.40 6.92
N PRO A 118 -5.50 -17.66 7.37
CA PRO A 118 -6.10 -18.72 6.56
C PRO A 118 -7.40 -18.27 5.87
N GLU A 119 -8.29 -17.65 6.65
CA GLU A 119 -9.42 -16.88 6.18
C GLU A 119 -9.07 -15.39 6.22
N PRO A 120 -8.91 -14.72 5.07
CA PRO A 120 -8.44 -13.34 5.03
C PRO A 120 -9.52 -12.39 5.55
N ILE A 121 -9.20 -11.67 6.63
CA ILE A 121 -10.09 -10.62 7.19
C ILE A 121 -10.07 -9.38 6.27
N LYS A 122 -8.96 -9.17 5.55
CA LYS A 122 -8.81 -8.08 4.58
C LYS A 122 -8.37 -8.62 3.23
N ASN A 123 -8.94 -8.04 2.17
CA ASN A 123 -8.52 -8.32 0.80
C ASN A 123 -7.25 -7.54 0.44
N LEU A 124 -6.43 -8.16 -0.41
CA LEU A 124 -5.22 -7.55 -0.94
C LEU A 124 -5.59 -6.54 -2.03
N GLY A 125 -5.39 -5.25 -1.76
CA GLY A 125 -5.59 -4.18 -2.74
C GLY A 125 -4.39 -4.04 -3.70
N TRP A 126 -4.59 -3.35 -4.83
CA TRP A 126 -3.54 -3.14 -5.84
C TRP A 126 -2.27 -2.48 -5.29
N SER A 127 -2.40 -1.48 -4.42
CA SER A 127 -1.24 -0.83 -3.80
C SER A 127 -0.48 -1.77 -2.86
N SER A 128 -1.20 -2.57 -2.07
CA SER A 128 -0.60 -3.56 -1.17
C SER A 128 0.01 -4.73 -1.93
N LEU A 129 -0.53 -5.09 -3.09
CA LEU A 129 0.01 -6.17 -3.92
C LEU A 129 1.44 -5.88 -4.38
N GLY A 130 1.70 -4.67 -4.89
CA GLY A 130 3.06 -4.29 -5.31
C GLY A 130 4.07 -4.35 -4.16
N LEU A 131 3.67 -3.87 -2.97
CA LEU A 131 4.50 -3.95 -1.77
C LEU A 131 4.75 -5.40 -1.34
N ALA A 132 3.72 -6.25 -1.35
CA ALA A 132 3.86 -7.66 -1.02
C ALA A 132 4.86 -8.36 -1.96
N LEU A 133 4.74 -8.16 -3.26
CA LEU A 133 5.64 -8.75 -4.26
C LEU A 133 7.09 -8.31 -4.05
N ASN A 134 7.32 -7.03 -3.76
CA ASN A 134 8.64 -6.50 -3.45
C ASN A 134 9.21 -7.11 -2.15
N THR A 135 8.39 -7.21 -1.10
CA THR A 135 8.80 -7.78 0.19
C THR A 135 9.18 -9.25 0.09
N PHE A 136 8.43 -10.05 -0.68
CA PHE A 136 8.74 -11.47 -0.88
C PHE A 136 9.76 -11.73 -2.01
N GLY A 137 10.12 -10.71 -2.78
CA GLY A 137 11.02 -10.82 -3.93
C GLY A 137 10.45 -11.69 -5.05
N ILE A 138 9.13 -11.65 -5.26
CA ILE A 138 8.42 -12.40 -6.31
C ILE A 138 7.97 -11.43 -7.41
N ALA A 139 7.89 -11.92 -8.65
CA ALA A 139 7.24 -11.22 -9.76
C ALA A 139 6.00 -12.01 -10.22
N LEU A 140 4.95 -11.30 -10.64
CA LEU A 140 3.82 -11.90 -11.34
C LEU A 140 4.10 -11.93 -12.84
N VAL A 141 3.96 -13.10 -13.44
CA VAL A 141 4.06 -13.30 -14.89
C VAL A 141 2.66 -13.63 -15.40
N VAL A 142 2.18 -12.85 -16.36
CA VAL A 142 0.90 -13.11 -17.03
C VAL A 142 1.17 -14.06 -18.19
N VAL A 143 0.54 -15.23 -18.14
CA VAL A 143 0.63 -16.26 -19.18
C VAL A 143 -0.78 -16.52 -19.70
N GLU A 144 -0.91 -16.75 -21.01
CA GLU A 144 -2.20 -17.10 -21.60
C GLU A 144 -2.64 -18.50 -21.13
N ASP A 145 -3.84 -18.57 -20.57
CA ASP A 145 -4.52 -19.84 -20.29
C ASP A 145 -5.32 -20.25 -21.53
N GLU A 146 -4.76 -21.18 -22.30
CA GLU A 146 -5.35 -21.69 -23.55
C GLU A 146 -6.77 -22.25 -23.36
N GLU A 147 -7.07 -22.84 -22.20
CA GLU A 147 -8.40 -23.38 -21.91
C GLU A 147 -9.42 -22.25 -21.75
N GLN A 148 -9.06 -21.22 -21.00
CA GLN A 148 -9.93 -20.06 -20.80
C GLN A 148 -10.07 -19.24 -22.07
N LYS A 149 -8.97 -19.03 -22.80
CA LYS A 149 -8.95 -18.35 -24.09
C LYS A 149 -9.97 -18.96 -25.05
N ARG A 150 -9.92 -20.29 -25.26
CA ARG A 150 -10.89 -21.00 -26.12
C ARG A 150 -12.35 -20.79 -25.74
N ARG A 151 -12.65 -20.59 -24.45
CA ARG A 151 -14.02 -20.34 -23.95
C ARG A 151 -14.49 -18.91 -24.24
N VAL A 152 -13.61 -17.93 -24.10
CA VAL A 152 -13.98 -16.51 -24.18
C VAL A 152 -13.72 -15.88 -25.54
N GLU A 153 -12.84 -16.46 -26.35
CA GLU A 153 -12.39 -15.92 -27.64
C GLU A 153 -13.57 -15.62 -28.59
N LYS A 154 -14.58 -16.50 -28.61
CA LYS A 154 -15.79 -16.32 -29.43
C LYS A 154 -16.63 -15.09 -29.04
N ARG A 155 -16.42 -14.54 -27.84
CA ARG A 155 -17.16 -13.37 -27.32
C ARG A 155 -16.36 -12.07 -27.47
N TRP A 156 -15.11 -12.12 -27.92
CA TRP A 156 -14.29 -10.94 -28.08
C TRP A 156 -14.71 -10.15 -29.31
N THR A 157 -15.22 -8.93 -29.10
CA THR A 157 -15.41 -7.96 -30.17
C THR A 157 -14.14 -7.11 -30.31
N PRO A 158 -13.46 -7.13 -31.46
CA PRO A 158 -12.31 -6.27 -31.68
C PRO A 158 -12.68 -4.81 -31.47
N ARG A 159 -11.86 -4.08 -30.70
CA ARG A 159 -12.06 -2.63 -30.53
C ARG A 159 -11.76 -1.93 -31.85
N GLU A 160 -12.77 -1.30 -32.45
CA GLU A 160 -12.54 -0.36 -33.54
C GLU A 160 -11.68 0.79 -33.04
N ARG A 161 -10.45 0.88 -33.54
CA ARG A 161 -9.63 2.06 -33.33
C ARG A 161 -10.11 3.11 -34.33
N PRO A 162 -10.54 4.30 -33.89
CA PRO A 162 -10.77 5.39 -34.83
C PRO A 162 -9.48 5.57 -35.61
N GLN A 163 -9.56 5.48 -36.94
CA GLN A 163 -8.41 5.74 -37.78
C GLN A 163 -8.00 7.18 -37.48
N ARG A 164 -6.90 7.37 -36.75
CA ARG A 164 -6.28 8.68 -36.68
C ARG A 164 -6.03 9.04 -38.13
N PRO A 165 -6.60 10.14 -38.64
CA PRO A 165 -6.22 10.60 -39.97
C PRO A 165 -4.69 10.67 -39.96
N PRO A 166 -4.01 10.14 -41.00
CA PRO A 166 -2.55 10.21 -41.06
C PRO A 166 -2.18 11.65 -40.76
N ALA A 167 -1.30 11.86 -39.78
CA ALA A 167 -0.90 13.20 -39.36
C ALA A 167 -0.57 13.96 -40.62
N SER A 168 -1.44 14.90 -41.02
CA SER A 168 -1.27 15.59 -42.29
C SER A 168 0.10 16.20 -42.20
N ALA A 169 0.99 15.77 -43.11
CA ALA A 169 2.32 16.32 -43.22
C ALA A 169 2.12 17.84 -43.23
N LYS A 170 2.65 18.51 -42.19
CA LYS A 170 2.54 19.96 -42.05
C LYS A 170 2.80 20.55 -43.43
N SER A 171 1.77 21.15 -44.01
CA SER A 171 1.89 21.77 -45.32
C SER A 171 3.06 22.74 -45.22
N PRO A 172 4.13 22.61 -46.04
CA PRO A 172 5.33 23.44 -45.88
C PRO A 172 5.09 24.94 -46.16
N ASN A 173 3.85 25.32 -46.51
CA ASN A 173 3.42 26.70 -46.66
C ASN A 173 2.75 27.26 -45.40
N SER A 174 3.48 27.32 -44.28
CA SER A 174 3.32 28.45 -43.37
C SER A 174 4.26 29.55 -43.84
N GLY A 175 3.88 30.22 -44.91
CA GLY A 175 4.58 31.39 -45.42
C GLY A 175 4.73 32.44 -44.33
N LEU A 176 5.94 32.99 -44.22
CA LEU A 176 6.18 34.43 -44.39
C LEU A 176 4.92 35.29 -44.18
N SER A 177 4.49 35.45 -42.94
CA SER A 177 3.65 36.58 -42.57
C SER A 177 4.59 37.70 -42.17
N ALA A 178 4.59 38.74 -43.00
CA ALA A 178 5.33 39.97 -42.84
C ALA A 178 5.21 40.52 -41.41
N SER A 179 6.32 41.03 -40.90
CA SER A 179 6.40 41.85 -39.70
C SER A 179 5.40 43.01 -39.75
N ALA A 180 4.34 42.95 -38.96
CA ALA A 180 3.58 44.13 -38.61
C ALA A 180 4.35 44.94 -37.54
N PRO A 181 4.36 46.28 -37.61
CA PRO A 181 5.06 47.13 -36.64
C PRO A 181 4.37 47.03 -35.28
N GLN A 182 5.17 46.85 -34.22
CA GLN A 182 4.71 46.83 -32.83
C GLN A 182 3.99 48.14 -32.47
N PRO A 183 2.73 48.11 -32.01
CA PRO A 183 2.17 49.22 -31.26
C PRO A 183 2.67 49.16 -29.81
N ALA A 184 3.12 50.30 -29.33
CA ALA A 184 3.66 50.54 -28.01
C ALA A 184 2.68 50.14 -26.88
N SER A 185 3.29 49.73 -25.76
CA SER A 185 2.78 49.75 -24.38
C SER A 185 1.81 48.62 -23.96
N PRO A 186 2.15 47.82 -22.93
CA PRO A 186 1.17 46.94 -22.28
C PRO A 186 0.23 47.77 -21.39
N PRO A 187 -1.10 47.56 -21.45
CA PRO A 187 -2.01 48.12 -20.45
C PRO A 187 -1.75 47.44 -19.10
N LEU A 188 -1.61 48.27 -18.06
CA LEU A 188 -1.47 47.85 -16.66
C LEU A 188 -2.61 46.93 -16.25
N LEU A 189 -2.26 45.75 -15.72
CA LEU A 189 -3.19 44.81 -15.10
C LEU A 189 -3.86 45.44 -13.89
N THR A 190 -5.13 45.81 -14.00
CA THR A 190 -5.97 46.11 -12.84
C THR A 190 -6.44 44.79 -12.24
N VAL A 191 -5.92 44.46 -11.06
CA VAL A 191 -6.38 43.32 -10.26
C VAL A 191 -7.78 43.63 -9.76
N VAL A 192 -8.80 43.03 -10.37
CA VAL A 192 -10.17 43.07 -9.85
C VAL A 192 -10.27 42.05 -8.71
N ALA A 193 -10.45 42.56 -7.49
CA ALA A 193 -10.65 41.74 -6.30
C ALA A 193 -11.87 40.82 -6.45
N ALA A 194 -11.63 39.51 -6.53
CA ALA A 194 -12.69 38.51 -6.54
C ALA A 194 -13.36 38.44 -5.16
N LYS A 195 -14.67 38.70 -5.13
CA LYS A 195 -15.55 38.57 -3.97
C LYS A 195 -15.60 37.11 -3.51
N ARG A 196 -15.03 36.82 -2.33
CA ARG A 196 -15.07 35.51 -1.69
C ARG A 196 -16.53 35.09 -1.50
N ARG A 197 -16.99 34.08 -2.25
CA ARG A 197 -18.24 33.39 -1.95
C ARG A 197 -17.99 32.49 -0.74
N GLY A 198 -18.80 32.68 0.29
CA GLY A 198 -18.71 31.96 1.55
C GLY A 198 -18.77 30.44 1.33
N SER A 199 -17.91 29.73 2.06
CA SER A 199 -17.97 28.28 2.24
C SER A 199 -19.30 27.92 2.90
N LYS A 200 -20.07 27.04 2.26
CA LYS A 200 -21.37 26.54 2.74
C LYS A 200 -21.25 25.28 3.60
N TYR A 201 -20.04 24.83 3.90
CA TYR A 201 -19.82 23.65 4.75
C TYR A 201 -18.87 24.06 5.87
N GLY A 202 -19.48 24.48 6.97
CA GLY A 202 -18.93 24.31 8.32
C GLY A 202 -19.39 22.96 8.87
#